data_AF-A0A9P6BN16-F1
#
_entry.id   AF-A0A9P6BN16-F1
#
_cell.length_a   1.000
_cell.length_b   1.000
_cell.length_c   1.000
_cell.angle_alpha   90.00
_cell.angle_beta   90.00
_cell.angle_gamma   90.00
#
_symmetry.space_group_name_H-M   'P 1'
#
loop_
_entity.id
_entity.type
_entity.pdbx_description
1 polymer ?
#
loop_
_entity_poly.entity_id
_entity_poly.type
_entity_poly.pdbx_seq_one_letter_code
_entity_poly.pdbx_strand_id
1 'polypeptide(L)'
;MSAKRNQAQAADNARPVTTNGASVPDSNTNTNEEHVDKKFKIEIDGGDGDDDDDDDDEAPKNGKRAGRRKIKIEYIEDKSRRHITFSKRKSGIMKKAYELSTLTGTQVLLLVVSETGLVYTFTTPKLQPLVTKAEGKNLIQACLHAPDKESTP
;
A
#
# COMPACT_ATOMS: atom_id res chain seq x y z
N MET A 1 63.37 65.35 -6.60
CA MET A 1 62.80 65.29 -5.24
C MET A 1 62.08 63.94 -5.15
N SER A 2 62.65 62.97 -4.42
CA SER A 2 62.15 62.49 -3.11
C SER A 2 60.99 61.47 -3.28
N ALA A 3 61.03 60.23 -2.76
CA ALA A 3 61.96 59.61 -1.82
C ALA A 3 62.20 58.08 -2.08
N LYS A 4 63.21 57.51 -1.39
CA LYS A 4 63.61 56.08 -1.37
C LYS A 4 62.77 55.33 -0.31
N ARG A 5 62.63 53.99 -0.21
CA ARG A 5 63.56 52.82 -0.04
C ARG A 5 62.71 51.52 -0.16
N ASN A 6 63.15 50.40 -0.79
CA ASN A 6 63.90 49.24 -0.24
C ASN A 6 63.40 48.70 1.13
N GLN A 7 63.27 47.39 1.43
CA GLN A 7 63.79 46.10 0.91
C GLN A 7 62.76 44.96 1.24
N ALA A 8 62.60 43.84 0.48
CA ALA A 8 63.37 42.58 0.44
C ALA A 8 63.35 41.75 1.76
N GLN A 9 63.27 40.40 1.83
CA GLN A 9 62.96 39.29 0.89
C GLN A 9 62.81 37.95 1.68
N ALA A 10 62.40 36.87 0.99
CA ALA A 10 62.56 35.43 1.35
C ALA A 10 61.74 34.84 2.53
N ALA A 11 61.61 33.50 2.69
CA ALA A 11 61.33 32.41 1.73
C ALA A 11 61.10 31.07 2.49
N ASP A 12 60.32 30.18 1.86
CA ASP A 12 60.47 28.71 1.86
C ASP A 12 59.89 27.79 2.97
N ASN A 13 59.20 26.76 2.46
CA ASN A 13 59.29 25.32 2.78
C ASN A 13 58.19 24.52 3.55
N ALA A 14 57.97 23.32 2.98
CA ALA A 14 57.56 22.03 3.55
C ALA A 14 56.09 21.69 3.93
N ARG A 15 55.62 20.69 3.18
CA ARG A 15 54.36 19.93 3.09
C ARG A 15 54.01 18.95 4.27
N PRO A 16 52.87 18.21 4.23
CA PRO A 16 52.20 17.61 5.40
C PRO A 16 52.40 16.09 5.56
N VAL A 17 51.93 15.51 6.69
CA VAL A 17 51.90 14.05 6.91
C VAL A 17 50.86 13.63 8.00
N THR A 18 49.87 12.78 7.61
CA THR A 18 49.36 11.53 8.27
C THR A 18 48.80 11.53 9.72
N THR A 19 47.94 10.63 10.24
CA THR A 19 47.18 9.41 9.75
C THR A 19 46.23 8.88 10.85
N ASN A 20 45.16 8.14 10.46
CA ASN A 20 44.53 6.97 11.14
C ASN A 20 43.97 7.13 12.59
N GLY A 21 43.02 6.32 13.09
CA GLY A 21 42.25 5.23 12.47
C GLY A 21 41.31 4.51 13.47
N ALA A 22 40.34 3.78 12.92
CA ALA A 22 39.26 2.97 13.54
C ALA A 22 39.47 2.24 14.89
N SER A 23 38.39 2.05 15.67
CA SER A 23 37.78 0.74 16.04
C SER A 23 36.97 0.74 17.36
N VAL A 24 35.77 0.15 17.32
CA VAL A 24 34.88 -0.33 18.43
C VAL A 24 35.43 -1.67 19.01
N PRO A 25 34.86 -2.35 20.05
CA PRO A 25 33.48 -2.37 20.61
C PRO A 25 33.44 -2.16 22.16
N ASP A 26 32.47 -2.57 23.01
CA ASP A 26 31.28 -3.44 22.92
C ASP A 26 30.26 -3.18 24.09
N SER A 27 29.04 -3.75 23.99
CA SER A 27 28.12 -4.25 25.05
C SER A 27 27.59 -3.35 26.18
N ASN A 28 26.38 -3.50 26.76
CA ASN A 28 25.07 -4.13 26.42
C ASN A 28 24.13 -3.77 27.63
N THR A 29 22.88 -3.29 27.55
CA THR A 29 21.59 -4.02 27.35
C THR A 29 20.46 -2.96 27.32
N ASN A 30 19.58 -2.92 26.33
CA ASN A 30 18.41 -3.78 26.02
C ASN A 30 17.13 -3.51 26.86
N THR A 31 16.12 -2.89 26.21
CA THR A 31 14.70 -3.23 26.37
C THR A 31 14.00 -3.13 25.00
N ASN A 32 13.07 -4.05 24.72
CA ASN A 32 12.51 -4.27 23.39
C ASN A 32 11.34 -3.33 23.05
N GLU A 33 11.28 -2.84 21.80
CA GLU A 33 10.01 -2.62 21.09
C GLU A 33 10.12 -3.26 19.70
N GLU A 34 9.26 -4.25 19.44
CA GLU A 34 9.31 -5.04 18.20
C GLU A 34 8.94 -4.22 16.97
N HIS A 35 9.79 -4.27 15.94
CA HIS A 35 9.41 -3.84 14.60
C HIS A 35 8.28 -4.73 14.06
N VAL A 36 7.06 -4.21 14.01
CA VAL A 36 5.99 -4.81 13.22
C VAL A 36 5.89 -4.09 11.88
N ASP A 37 6.88 -4.33 11.01
CA ASP A 37 6.85 -3.99 9.59
C ASP A 37 5.72 -4.76 8.90
N LYS A 38 4.47 -4.28 9.06
CA LYS A 38 3.31 -4.72 8.29
C LYS A 38 3.47 -4.23 6.86
N LYS A 39 4.26 -4.98 6.09
CA LYS A 39 4.53 -4.79 4.67
C LYS A 39 3.24 -4.48 3.93
N PHE A 40 3.07 -3.22 3.52
CA PHE A 40 1.95 -2.74 2.70
C PHE A 40 1.95 -3.50 1.36
N LYS A 41 1.18 -4.60 1.30
CA LYS A 41 1.07 -5.43 0.10
C LYS A 41 -0.09 -4.90 -0.75
N ILE A 42 0.24 -4.03 -1.69
CA ILE A 42 -0.68 -3.63 -2.76
C ILE A 42 -0.65 -4.76 -3.79
N GLU A 43 -1.60 -5.69 -3.69
CA GLU A 43 -1.81 -6.73 -4.69
C GLU A 43 -2.66 -6.15 -5.82
N ILE A 44 -2.03 -5.99 -6.99
CA ILE A 44 -2.73 -5.74 -8.25
C ILE A 44 -3.03 -7.13 -8.81
N ASP A 45 -4.26 -7.62 -8.58
CA ASP A 45 -4.74 -8.87 -9.21
C ASP A 45 -4.76 -8.65 -10.73
N GLY A 46 -3.77 -9.23 -11.42
CA GLY A 46 -3.87 -9.50 -12.85
C GLY A 46 -4.88 -10.64 -13.01
N GLY A 47 -6.03 -10.34 -13.60
CA GLY A 47 -7.07 -11.33 -13.85
C GLY A 47 -6.82 -12.07 -15.16
N ASP A 48 -6.32 -13.29 -15.06
CA ASP A 48 -6.46 -14.34 -16.09
C ASP A 48 -7.23 -15.51 -15.45
N GLY A 49 -8.10 -16.16 -16.23
CA GLY A 49 -8.97 -17.25 -15.75
C GLY A 49 -10.40 -17.17 -16.31
N ASP A 50 -10.53 -17.16 -17.64
CA ASP A 50 -11.76 -17.65 -18.28
C ASP A 50 -11.64 -19.19 -18.34
N ASP A 51 -12.04 -19.85 -17.25
CA ASP A 51 -12.05 -21.32 -17.12
C ASP A 51 -13.28 -21.91 -17.87
N ASP A 52 -13.18 -22.04 -19.19
CA ASP A 52 -14.11 -22.81 -20.03
C ASP A 52 -13.78 -24.32 -19.95
N ASP A 53 -14.00 -24.93 -18.77
CA ASP A 53 -13.89 -26.38 -18.55
C ASP A 53 -15.19 -27.10 -18.99
N ASP A 54 -15.27 -27.47 -20.27
CA ASP A 54 -16.20 -28.48 -20.79
C ASP A 54 -15.68 -29.90 -20.47
N ASP A 55 -15.98 -30.41 -19.27
CA ASP A 55 -15.76 -31.82 -18.89
C ASP A 55 -17.08 -32.50 -18.48
N ASP A 56 -17.55 -33.40 -19.36
CA ASP A 56 -18.73 -34.25 -19.16
C ASP A 56 -18.37 -35.46 -18.29
N ASP A 57 -18.72 -35.43 -16.99
CA ASP A 57 -18.79 -36.64 -16.17
C ASP A 57 -20.03 -36.67 -15.26
N GLU A 58 -20.75 -37.79 -15.28
CA GLU A 58 -22.14 -37.90 -14.84
C GLU A 58 -22.26 -38.38 -13.38
N ALA A 59 -22.36 -37.42 -12.45
CA ALA A 59 -22.70 -37.68 -11.05
C ALA A 59 -24.08 -37.08 -10.67
N PRO A 60 -24.87 -37.71 -9.78
CA PRO A 60 -26.29 -37.40 -9.59
C PRO A 60 -26.53 -36.04 -8.92
N LYS A 61 -26.72 -34.99 -9.72
CA LYS A 61 -26.96 -33.60 -9.30
C LYS A 61 -28.38 -33.34 -8.72
N ASN A 62 -28.89 -34.20 -7.82
CA ASN A 62 -30.13 -33.90 -7.09
C ASN A 62 -29.91 -33.00 -5.86
N GLY A 63 -29.38 -31.80 -6.13
CA GLY A 63 -29.21 -30.74 -5.16
C GLY A 63 -29.39 -29.41 -5.84
N LYS A 64 -30.64 -28.94 -5.98
CA LYS A 64 -30.96 -27.61 -6.54
C LYS A 64 -30.16 -26.55 -5.78
N ARG A 65 -29.08 -26.05 -6.39
CA ARG A 65 -28.27 -24.94 -5.84
C ARG A 65 -29.22 -23.81 -5.50
N ALA A 66 -29.33 -23.49 -4.21
CA ALA A 66 -30.22 -22.43 -3.76
C ALA A 66 -29.81 -21.11 -4.43
N GLY A 67 -30.72 -20.55 -5.22
CA GLY A 67 -30.48 -19.30 -5.95
C GLY A 67 -30.20 -18.11 -5.03
N ARG A 68 -29.84 -16.96 -5.63
CA ARG A 68 -29.50 -15.74 -4.89
C ARG A 68 -30.62 -15.33 -3.93
N ARG A 69 -30.39 -15.52 -2.62
CA ARG A 69 -31.32 -15.12 -1.55
C ARG A 69 -31.16 -13.63 -1.23
N LYS A 70 -32.27 -12.95 -0.91
CA LYS A 70 -32.27 -11.58 -0.38
C LYS A 70 -31.67 -11.60 1.04
N ILE A 71 -30.86 -10.60 1.36
CA ILE A 71 -30.35 -10.34 2.71
C ILE A 71 -30.67 -8.89 3.10
N LYS A 72 -30.68 -8.59 4.40
CA LYS A 72 -30.75 -7.22 4.91
C LYS A 72 -29.45 -6.46 4.63
N ILE A 73 -29.50 -5.14 4.67
CA ILE A 73 -28.34 -4.25 4.57
C ILE A 73 -27.98 -3.78 5.99
N GLU A 74 -27.36 -4.69 6.73
CA GLU A 74 -26.86 -4.52 8.09
C GLU A 74 -25.49 -5.24 8.20
N TYR A 75 -24.75 -5.06 9.29
CA TYR A 75 -23.50 -5.79 9.50
C TYR A 75 -23.76 -7.31 9.57
N ILE A 76 -22.90 -8.10 8.93
CA ILE A 76 -23.05 -9.56 8.87
C ILE A 76 -22.23 -10.16 10.02
N GLU A 77 -22.88 -10.49 11.14
CA GLU A 77 -22.17 -11.04 12.32
C GLU A 77 -21.37 -12.31 12.02
N ASP A 78 -21.95 -13.22 11.24
CA ASP A 78 -21.29 -14.48 10.86
C ASP A 78 -20.06 -14.22 9.98
N LYS A 79 -18.87 -14.42 10.57
CA LYS A 79 -17.57 -14.13 9.96
C LYS A 79 -17.36 -14.86 8.62
N SER A 80 -17.79 -16.12 8.51
CA SER A 80 -17.65 -16.91 7.27
C SER A 80 -18.47 -16.31 6.13
N ARG A 81 -19.75 -16.06 6.37
CA ARG A 81 -20.65 -15.37 5.42
C ARG A 81 -20.19 -13.95 5.12
N ARG A 82 -19.65 -13.23 6.11
CA ARG A 82 -19.11 -11.87 5.91
C ARG A 82 -17.92 -11.89 4.98
N HIS A 83 -16.93 -12.77 5.20
CA HIS A 83 -15.79 -12.96 4.30
C HIS A 83 -16.23 -13.34 2.87
N ILE A 84 -17.12 -14.33 2.71
CA ILE A 84 -17.64 -14.75 1.39
C ILE A 84 -18.37 -13.58 0.70
N THR A 85 -19.15 -12.81 1.46
CA THR A 85 -19.89 -11.65 0.95
C THR A 85 -18.93 -10.51 0.56
N PHE A 86 -17.89 -10.26 1.35
CA PHE A 86 -16.84 -9.29 1.06
C PHE A 86 -16.17 -9.63 -0.27
N SER A 87 -15.64 -10.85 -0.44
CA SER A 87 -14.94 -11.24 -1.67
C SER A 87 -15.83 -11.11 -2.91
N LYS A 88 -17.09 -11.59 -2.84
CA LYS A 88 -18.03 -11.50 -3.97
C LYS A 88 -18.47 -10.06 -4.26
N ARG A 89 -18.73 -9.24 -3.24
CA ARG A 89 -19.11 -7.83 -3.44
C ARG A 89 -17.93 -7.00 -3.93
N LYS A 90 -16.71 -7.20 -3.39
CA LYS A 90 -15.45 -6.58 -3.84
C LYS A 90 -15.25 -6.80 -5.33
N SER A 91 -15.26 -8.05 -5.79
CA SER A 91 -15.14 -8.37 -7.22
C SER A 91 -16.23 -7.67 -8.06
N GLY A 92 -17.50 -7.78 -7.65
CA GLY A 92 -18.61 -7.16 -8.37
C GLY A 92 -18.54 -5.63 -8.47
N ILE A 93 -18.16 -4.92 -7.40
CA ILE A 93 -18.05 -3.46 -7.42
C ILE A 93 -16.80 -2.98 -8.17
N MET A 94 -15.68 -3.71 -8.08
CA MET A 94 -14.48 -3.42 -8.89
C MET A 94 -14.78 -3.55 -10.39
N LYS A 95 -15.48 -4.63 -10.81
CA LYS A 95 -15.93 -4.80 -12.19
C LYS A 95 -16.85 -3.66 -12.64
N LYS A 96 -17.78 -3.21 -11.79
CA LYS A 96 -18.67 -2.08 -12.09
C LYS A 96 -17.94 -0.74 -12.18
N ALA A 97 -16.90 -0.52 -11.36
CA ALA A 97 -16.07 0.68 -11.45
C ALA A 97 -15.27 0.72 -12.77
N TYR A 98 -14.73 -0.43 -13.20
CA TYR A 98 -14.10 -0.59 -14.51
C TYR A 98 -15.09 -0.32 -15.65
N GLU A 99 -16.20 -1.06 -15.71
CA GLU A 99 -17.25 -0.89 -16.74
C GLU A 99 -17.70 0.58 -16.85
N LEU A 100 -17.97 1.25 -15.72
CA LEU A 100 -18.37 2.66 -15.70
C LEU A 100 -17.31 3.56 -16.33
N SER A 101 -16.04 3.43 -15.90
CA SER A 101 -14.95 4.26 -16.42
C SER A 101 -14.71 4.05 -17.92
N THR A 102 -14.80 2.81 -18.39
CA THR A 102 -14.59 2.44 -19.80
C THR A 102 -15.75 2.90 -20.69
N LEU A 103 -17.00 2.73 -20.25
CA LEU A 103 -18.18 3.10 -21.03
C LEU A 103 -18.40 4.62 -21.14
N THR A 104 -17.91 5.39 -20.16
CA THR A 104 -18.19 6.84 -20.06
C THR A 104 -16.96 7.74 -20.18
N GLY A 105 -15.75 7.17 -20.17
CA GLY A 105 -14.50 7.93 -20.14
C GLY A 105 -14.29 8.75 -18.86
N THR A 106 -15.06 8.49 -17.79
CA THR A 106 -14.99 9.25 -16.54
C THR A 106 -13.84 8.82 -15.65
N GLN A 107 -13.30 9.75 -14.86
CA GLN A 107 -12.28 9.43 -13.86
C GLN A 107 -12.95 8.83 -12.61
N VAL A 108 -12.62 7.58 -12.30
CA VAL A 108 -13.12 6.84 -11.15
C VAL A 108 -11.95 6.45 -10.24
N LEU A 109 -12.19 6.50 -8.91
CA LEU A 109 -11.35 5.94 -7.86
C LEU A 109 -12.28 5.16 -6.90
N LEU A 110 -11.87 3.95 -6.55
CA LEU A 110 -12.54 3.08 -5.58
C LEU A 110 -11.47 2.46 -4.68
N LEU A 111 -11.67 2.53 -3.38
CA LEU A 111 -10.80 1.96 -2.35
C LEU A 111 -11.64 1.12 -1.39
N VAL A 112 -11.20 -0.11 -1.12
CA VAL A 112 -11.86 -1.05 -0.23
C VAL A 112 -10.81 -1.68 0.69
N VAL A 113 -11.00 -1.56 2.00
CA VAL A 113 -10.10 -2.18 2.99
C VAL A 113 -10.78 -3.42 3.59
N SER A 114 -10.03 -4.51 3.74
CA SER A 114 -10.50 -5.72 4.44
C SER A 114 -10.36 -5.59 5.96
N GLU A 115 -11.04 -6.47 6.71
CA GLU A 115 -10.80 -6.68 8.16
C GLU A 115 -9.35 -7.07 8.48
N THR A 116 -8.55 -7.51 7.49
CA THR A 116 -7.12 -7.80 7.63
C THR A 116 -6.21 -6.61 7.32
N GLY A 117 -6.76 -5.44 6.98
CA GLY A 117 -5.99 -4.25 6.62
C GLY A 117 -5.45 -4.23 5.18
N LEU A 118 -5.84 -5.17 4.32
CA LEU A 118 -5.45 -5.16 2.91
C LEU A 118 -6.28 -4.13 2.15
N VAL A 119 -5.60 -3.25 1.42
CA VAL A 119 -6.22 -2.17 0.64
C VAL A 119 -6.32 -2.58 -0.83
N TYR A 120 -7.53 -2.86 -1.29
CA TYR A 120 -7.83 -3.11 -2.69
C TYR A 120 -8.28 -1.82 -3.37
N THR A 121 -7.75 -1.54 -4.56
CA THR A 121 -8.04 -0.29 -5.28
C THR A 121 -8.36 -0.53 -6.74
N PHE A 122 -9.32 0.24 -7.26
CA PHE A 122 -9.47 0.47 -8.69
C PHE A 122 -9.31 1.97 -8.94
N THR A 123 -8.50 2.35 -9.93
CA THR A 123 -8.24 3.75 -10.23
C THR A 123 -8.01 3.96 -11.72
N THR A 124 -8.56 5.05 -12.22
CA THR A 124 -8.27 5.56 -13.57
C THR A 124 -6.94 6.31 -13.61
N PRO A 125 -6.29 6.49 -14.78
CA PRO A 125 -4.90 6.98 -14.87
C PRO A 125 -4.63 8.33 -14.19
N LYS A 126 -5.55 9.30 -14.28
CA LYS A 126 -5.37 10.62 -13.63
C LYS A 126 -5.44 10.57 -12.10
N LEU A 127 -6.11 9.57 -11.54
CA LEU A 127 -6.26 9.38 -10.09
C LEU A 127 -5.26 8.37 -9.51
N GLN A 128 -4.58 7.59 -10.36
CA GLN A 128 -3.54 6.63 -9.97
C GLN A 128 -2.44 7.21 -9.07
N PRO A 129 -2.01 8.49 -9.19
CA PRO A 129 -1.08 9.11 -8.24
C PRO A 129 -1.50 9.04 -6.78
N LEU A 130 -2.81 9.04 -6.47
CA LEU A 130 -3.34 9.03 -5.10
C LEU A 130 -3.07 7.72 -4.35
N VAL A 131 -2.92 6.60 -5.08
CA VAL A 131 -2.64 5.27 -4.48
C VAL A 131 -1.22 4.79 -4.75
N THR A 132 -0.47 5.45 -5.63
CA THR A 132 0.91 5.06 -6.01
C THR A 132 1.99 5.93 -5.36
N LYS A 133 1.81 7.26 -5.32
CA LYS A 133 2.77 8.19 -4.74
C LYS A 133 2.74 8.16 -3.21
N ALA A 134 3.87 8.48 -2.58
CA ALA A 134 4.02 8.50 -1.13
C ALA A 134 3.02 9.46 -0.46
N GLU A 135 2.81 10.66 -0.99
CA GLU A 135 1.86 11.65 -0.47
C GLU A 135 0.44 11.08 -0.29
N GLY A 136 -0.12 10.46 -1.35
CA GLY A 136 -1.45 9.85 -1.31
C GLY A 136 -1.52 8.61 -0.43
N LYS A 137 -0.48 7.76 -0.45
CA LYS A 137 -0.38 6.60 0.46
C LYS A 137 -0.36 7.03 1.93
N ASN A 138 0.43 8.06 2.27
CA ASN A 138 0.52 8.59 3.62
C ASN A 138 -0.83 9.16 4.10
N LEU A 139 -1.56 9.85 3.22
CA LEU A 139 -2.91 10.34 3.51
C LEU A 139 -3.88 9.17 3.79
N ILE A 140 -3.90 8.15 2.93
CA ILE A 140 -4.73 6.95 3.12
C ILE A 140 -4.37 6.26 4.44
N GLN A 141 -3.09 6.07 4.73
CA GLN A 141 -2.60 5.46 5.96
C GLN A 141 -2.98 6.27 7.21
N ALA A 142 -2.87 7.60 7.17
CA ALA A 142 -3.28 8.48 8.26
C ALA A 142 -4.79 8.39 8.54
N CYS A 143 -5.61 8.30 7.49
CA CYS A 143 -7.06 8.10 7.64
C CYS A 143 -7.43 6.73 8.22
N LEU A 144 -6.70 5.66 7.86
CA LEU A 144 -6.97 4.30 8.34
C LEU A 144 -6.42 4.01 9.75
N HIS A 145 -5.50 4.84 10.26
CA HIS A 145 -4.99 4.76 11.63
C HIS A 145 -5.61 5.81 12.57
N ALA A 146 -6.53 6.64 12.08
CA ALA A 146 -7.32 7.51 12.94
C ALA A 146 -8.17 6.65 13.89
N PRO A 147 -8.25 6.97 15.19
CA PRO A 147 -9.08 6.21 16.11
C PRO A 147 -10.55 6.36 15.72
N ASP A 148 -11.28 5.25 15.73
CA ASP A 148 -12.73 5.25 15.56
C ASP A 148 -13.34 6.15 16.64
N LYS A 149 -14.00 7.23 16.21
CA LYS A 149 -14.84 8.01 17.13
C LYS A 149 -16.04 7.14 17.46
N GLU A 150 -16.05 6.58 18.67
CA GLU A 150 -17.11 5.70 19.15
C GLU A 150 -18.49 6.30 18.82
N SER A 151 -19.24 5.59 18.00
CA SER A 151 -20.65 5.91 17.78
C SER A 151 -21.39 5.51 19.05
N THR A 152 -21.67 6.49 19.90
CA THR A 152 -22.58 6.32 21.03
C THR A 152 -23.94 5.88 20.46
N PRO A 153 -24.55 4.79 20.97
CA PRO A 153 -25.77 4.21 20.40
C PRO A 153 -27.02 5.09 20.56
#